data_AF-A0A9X7E9R7-F1
#
_entry.id   AF-A0A9X7E9R7-F1
#
_cell.length_a   1.000
_cell.length_b   1.000
_cell.length_c   1.000
_cell.angle_alpha   90.00
_cell.angle_beta   90.00
_cell.angle_gamma   90.00
#
_symmetry.space_group_name_H-M   'P 1'
#
loop_
_entity.id
_entity.type
_entity.pdbx_description
1 polymer ?
#
loop_
_entity_poly.entity_id
_entity_poly.type
_entity_poly.pdbx_seq_one_letter_code
_entity_poly.pdbx_strand_id
1 'polypeptide(L)'
;MKMNRRKLVSNISMAMLLVGLIAFIFMNKESKIKGFPVPMSAIHINDDKEEDYQYISVIPITKANGWENLGENGHTVSFKKGERKVTVLHYPGEITYSIFEK
;
A
#
# COMPACT_ATOMS: atom_id res chain seq x y z
N MET A 1 19.50 39.34 1.37
CA MET A 1 20.60 38.33 1.33
C MET A 1 20.51 37.57 0.01
N LYS A 2 21.53 37.63 -0.87
CA LYS A 2 21.51 36.97 -2.19
C LYS A 2 21.84 35.48 -1.99
N MET A 3 20.90 34.60 -2.27
CA MET A 3 21.12 33.16 -2.09
C MET A 3 22.14 32.64 -3.11
N ASN A 4 23.15 31.89 -2.64
CA ASN A 4 24.19 31.32 -3.50
C ASN A 4 23.53 30.33 -4.47
N ARG A 5 23.81 30.46 -5.78
CA ARG A 5 23.31 29.55 -6.82
C ARG A 5 23.56 28.08 -6.50
N ARG A 6 24.73 27.73 -5.91
CA ARG A 6 25.03 26.35 -5.48
C ARG A 6 24.09 25.85 -4.37
N LYS A 7 23.78 26.71 -3.39
CA LYS A 7 22.82 26.38 -2.31
C LYS A 7 21.40 26.22 -2.86
N LEU A 8 20.99 27.08 -3.80
CA LEU A 8 19.69 26.96 -4.46
C LEU A 8 19.56 25.62 -5.20
N VAL A 9 20.56 25.25 -6.02
CA VAL A 9 20.57 23.99 -6.76
C VAL A 9 20.55 22.78 -5.81
N SER A 10 21.35 22.82 -4.73
CA SER A 10 21.36 21.76 -3.72
C SER A 10 19.99 21.59 -3.03
N ASN A 11 19.32 22.69 -2.69
CA ASN A 11 18.01 22.65 -2.05
C ASN A 11 16.94 22.09 -2.98
N ILE A 12 16.96 22.48 -4.26
CA ILE A 12 16.05 21.95 -5.27
C ILE A 12 16.30 20.45 -5.47
N SER A 13 17.55 20.03 -5.56
CA SER A 13 17.92 18.61 -5.70
C SER A 13 17.42 17.79 -4.50
N MET A 14 17.64 18.28 -3.28
CA MET A 14 17.12 17.62 -2.06
C MET A 14 15.59 17.54 -2.07
N ALA A 15 14.90 18.62 -2.47
CA ALA A 15 13.45 18.61 -2.56
C ALA A 15 12.93 17.59 -3.60
N MET A 16 13.57 17.50 -4.77
CA MET A 16 13.23 16.52 -5.80
C MET A 16 13.44 15.08 -5.31
N LEU A 17 14.54 14.82 -4.59
CA LEU A 17 14.80 13.50 -3.98
C LEU A 17 13.72 13.12 -2.96
N LEU A 18 13.33 14.05 -2.09
CA LEU A 18 12.28 13.82 -1.09
C LEU A 18 10.92 13.54 -1.75
N VAL A 19 10.53 14.34 -2.75
CA VAL A 19 9.29 14.13 -3.50
C VAL A 19 9.30 12.78 -4.22
N GLY A 20 10.44 12.39 -4.82
CA GLY A 20 10.59 11.10 -5.47
C GLY A 20 10.44 9.93 -4.50
N LEU A 21 11.04 10.03 -3.30
CA LEU A 21 10.93 9.00 -2.26
C LEU A 21 9.49 8.86 -1.75
N ILE A 22 8.81 9.98 -1.50
CA ILE A 22 7.41 9.98 -1.08
C ILE A 22 6.54 9.32 -2.17
N ALA A 23 6.70 9.73 -3.43
CA ALA A 23 5.96 9.14 -4.54
C ALA A 23 6.18 7.63 -4.62
N PHE A 24 7.42 7.15 -4.47
CA PHE A 24 7.77 5.74 -4.49
C PHE A 24 7.10 4.92 -3.38
N ILE A 25 7.01 5.46 -2.16
CA ILE A 25 6.37 4.77 -1.03
C ILE A 25 4.86 4.61 -1.26
N PHE A 26 4.21 5.61 -1.88
CA PHE A 26 2.77 5.57 -2.21
C PHE A 26 2.44 4.80 -3.50
N MET A 27 3.43 4.25 -4.20
CA MET A 27 3.17 3.33 -5.32
C MET A 27 2.59 2.01 -4.82
N ASN A 28 1.96 1.28 -5.72
CA ASN A 28 1.48 -0.07 -5.47
C ASN A 28 2.37 -1.10 -6.16
N LYS A 29 2.47 -2.28 -5.56
CA LYS A 29 3.04 -3.49 -6.17
C LYS A 29 2.00 -4.61 -6.20
N GLU A 30 2.28 -5.64 -6.96
CA GLU A 30 1.45 -6.84 -6.97
C GLU A 30 1.60 -7.60 -5.64
N SER A 31 0.46 -8.03 -5.08
CA SER A 31 0.43 -8.92 -3.93
C SER A 31 0.55 -10.39 -4.36
N LYS A 32 0.51 -11.31 -3.39
CA LYS A 32 0.37 -12.75 -3.63
C LYS A 32 -0.96 -13.12 -4.30
N ILE A 33 -2.01 -12.32 -4.11
CA ILE A 33 -3.25 -12.45 -4.87
C ILE A 33 -3.03 -11.81 -6.24
N LYS A 34 -3.09 -12.63 -7.29
CA LYS A 34 -2.77 -12.23 -8.67
C LYS A 34 -3.55 -11.00 -9.10
N GLY A 35 -2.85 -9.94 -9.51
CA GLY A 35 -3.44 -8.68 -9.96
C GLY A 35 -4.14 -7.84 -8.88
N PHE A 36 -4.07 -8.23 -7.60
CA PHE A 36 -4.50 -7.39 -6.48
C PHE A 36 -3.31 -6.56 -5.98
N PRO A 37 -3.39 -5.22 -6.04
CA PRO A 37 -2.31 -4.35 -5.61
C PRO A 37 -2.27 -4.16 -4.09
N VAL A 38 -1.07 -4.07 -3.54
CA VAL A 38 -0.80 -3.61 -2.17
C VAL A 38 0.23 -2.47 -2.20
N PRO A 39 0.31 -1.62 -1.16
CA PRO A 39 1.32 -0.58 -1.08
C PRO A 39 2.73 -1.14 -1.27
N MET A 40 3.63 -0.38 -1.92
CA MET A 40 5.01 -0.80 -2.17
C MET A 40 5.73 -1.18 -0.86
N SER A 41 5.41 -0.46 0.23
CA SER A 41 5.90 -0.70 1.59
C SER A 41 5.37 -1.97 2.26
N ALA A 42 4.34 -2.63 1.72
CA ALA A 42 3.75 -3.82 2.34
C ALA A 42 4.71 -5.00 2.24
N ILE A 43 5.08 -5.61 3.36
CA ILE A 43 5.99 -6.76 3.40
C ILE A 43 5.16 -8.00 3.69
N HIS A 44 5.19 -8.96 2.77
CA HIS A 44 4.55 -10.25 3.00
C HIS A 44 5.29 -11.00 4.12
N ILE A 45 4.52 -11.52 5.07
CA ILE A 45 5.02 -12.41 6.11
C ILE A 45 4.46 -13.82 5.86
N ASN A 46 5.33 -14.82 5.93
CA ASN A 46 4.88 -16.21 5.86
C ASN A 46 4.07 -16.51 7.12
N ASP A 47 2.83 -16.95 6.92
CA ASP A 47 1.97 -17.50 7.96
C ASP A 47 1.77 -18.99 7.65
N ASP A 48 1.48 -19.79 8.68
CA ASP A 48 1.26 -21.24 8.57
C ASP A 48 -0.04 -21.58 7.82
N LYS A 49 -0.86 -20.57 7.50
CA LYS A 49 -2.13 -20.68 6.76
C LYS A 49 -2.00 -20.10 5.36
N GLU A 50 -1.89 -20.98 4.36
CA GLU A 50 -1.71 -20.57 2.95
C GLU A 50 -2.89 -19.78 2.36
N GLU A 51 -4.09 -19.93 2.91
CA GLU A 51 -5.33 -19.31 2.40
C GLU A 51 -5.45 -17.81 2.73
N ASP A 52 -4.73 -17.34 3.77
CA ASP A 52 -4.73 -15.96 4.23
C ASP A 52 -3.34 -15.35 4.00
N TYR A 53 -3.20 -14.47 2.99
CA TYR A 53 -1.93 -13.79 2.76
C TYR A 53 -1.76 -12.64 3.75
N GLN A 54 -0.83 -12.80 4.68
CA GLN A 54 -0.51 -11.76 5.65
C GLN A 54 0.56 -10.77 5.16
N TYR A 55 0.38 -9.50 5.50
CA TYR A 55 1.31 -8.41 5.21
C TYR A 55 1.47 -7.50 6.42
N ILE A 56 2.69 -7.00 6.63
CA ILE A 56 2.94 -5.83 7.45
C ILE A 56 2.96 -4.61 6.53
N SER A 57 2.13 -3.60 6.79
CA SER A 57 2.10 -2.38 5.97
C SER A 57 1.95 -1.11 6.82
N VAL A 58 2.81 -0.13 6.54
CA VAL A 58 2.73 1.21 7.15
C VAL A 58 1.60 2.03 6.54
N ILE A 59 1.37 1.85 5.23
CA ILE A 59 0.25 2.48 4.53
C ILE A 59 -0.96 1.55 4.60
N PRO A 60 -2.14 2.04 5.01
CA PRO A 60 -3.36 1.25 5.00
C PRO A 60 -3.74 0.73 3.62
N ILE A 61 -4.15 -0.54 3.54
CA ILE A 61 -4.61 -1.18 2.31
C ILE A 61 -6.12 -0.90 2.12
N THR A 62 -6.46 0.39 1.94
CA THR A 62 -7.85 0.86 1.80
C THR A 62 -8.23 1.21 0.37
N LYS A 63 -7.27 1.13 -0.57
CA LYS A 63 -7.47 1.38 -1.99
C LYS A 63 -6.70 0.36 -2.81
N ALA A 64 -7.32 -0.14 -3.87
CA ALA A 64 -6.70 -1.06 -4.81
C ALA A 64 -6.98 -0.61 -6.24
N ASN A 65 -5.97 -0.07 -6.92
CA ASN A 65 -6.12 0.45 -8.28
C ASN A 65 -6.65 -0.63 -9.23
N GLY A 66 -7.70 -0.30 -9.98
CA GLY A 66 -8.34 -1.24 -10.90
C GLY A 66 -9.25 -2.28 -10.22
N TRP A 67 -9.58 -2.09 -8.95
CA TRP A 67 -10.60 -2.83 -8.21
C TRP A 67 -11.66 -1.85 -7.67
N GLU A 68 -12.92 -2.25 -7.72
CA GLU A 68 -14.03 -1.51 -7.12
C GLU A 68 -13.96 -1.65 -5.60
N ASN A 69 -14.03 -0.54 -4.85
CA ASN A 69 -14.10 -0.57 -3.39
C ASN A 69 -15.57 -0.70 -2.97
N LEU A 70 -15.90 -1.81 -2.28
CA LEU A 70 -17.25 -2.14 -1.83
C LEU A 70 -17.59 -1.58 -0.43
N GLY A 71 -16.67 -0.86 0.19
CA GLY A 71 -16.81 -0.25 1.50
C GLY A 71 -16.17 -1.06 2.63
N GLU A 72 -16.24 -0.46 3.81
CA GLU A 72 -15.74 -1.01 5.06
C GLU A 72 -16.87 -1.65 5.87
N ASN A 73 -16.60 -2.79 6.49
CA ASN A 73 -17.48 -3.45 7.43
C ASN A 73 -16.68 -3.94 8.64
N GLY A 74 -16.80 -3.22 9.76
CA GLY A 74 -16.03 -3.46 10.96
C GLY A 74 -14.53 -3.35 10.68
N HIS A 75 -13.81 -4.46 10.84
CA HIS A 75 -12.37 -4.55 10.62
C HIS A 75 -11.98 -4.94 9.20
N THR A 76 -12.93 -4.96 8.27
CA THR A 76 -12.69 -5.40 6.89
C THR A 76 -12.98 -4.32 5.87
N VAL A 77 -12.23 -4.32 4.76
CA VAL A 77 -12.56 -3.60 3.53
C VAL A 77 -12.62 -4.59 2.38
N SER A 78 -13.65 -4.49 1.53
CA SER A 78 -13.89 -5.41 0.42
C SER A 78 -13.64 -4.74 -0.92
N PHE A 79 -13.09 -5.50 -1.86
CA PHE A 79 -12.81 -5.08 -3.23
C PHE A 79 -13.35 -6.09 -4.24
N LYS A 80 -13.79 -5.60 -5.41
CA LYS A 80 -14.32 -6.43 -6.49
C LYS A 80 -13.64 -6.14 -7.83
N LYS A 81 -13.43 -7.18 -8.63
CA LYS A 81 -12.99 -7.05 -10.03
C LYS A 81 -13.57 -8.19 -10.87
N GLY A 82 -14.62 -7.89 -11.64
CA GLY A 82 -15.40 -8.94 -12.31
C GLY A 82 -16.09 -9.82 -11.28
N GLU A 83 -15.94 -11.14 -11.41
CA GLU A 83 -16.46 -12.14 -10.44
C GLU A 83 -15.60 -12.26 -9.18
N ARG A 84 -14.37 -11.72 -9.18
CA ARG A 84 -13.41 -11.88 -8.08
C ARG A 84 -13.70 -10.93 -6.93
N LYS A 85 -13.63 -11.41 -5.69
CA LYS A 85 -13.76 -10.59 -4.48
C LYS A 85 -12.56 -10.79 -3.57
N VAL A 86 -11.89 -9.68 -3.23
CA VAL A 86 -10.81 -9.66 -2.25
C VAL A 86 -11.29 -8.91 -1.02
N THR A 87 -10.98 -9.45 0.16
CA THR A 87 -11.25 -8.77 1.43
C THR A 87 -9.94 -8.61 2.17
N VAL A 88 -9.75 -7.42 2.72
CA VAL A 88 -8.62 -7.11 3.60
C VAL A 88 -9.18 -6.98 5.01
N LEU A 89 -8.63 -7.74 5.94
CA LEU A 89 -8.90 -7.65 7.38
C LEU A 89 -7.75 -6.91 8.06
N HIS A 90 -8.10 -5.97 8.94
CA HIS A 90 -7.16 -5.18 9.71
C HIS A 90 -7.76 -4.75 11.05
N TYR A 91 -7.12 -5.13 12.15
CA TYR A 91 -7.52 -4.73 13.49
C TYR A 91 -6.89 -3.39 13.90
N PRO A 92 -7.65 -2.51 14.60
CA PRO A 92 -7.12 -1.25 15.10
C PRO A 92 -5.90 -1.46 16.00
N GLY A 93 -4.84 -0.68 15.76
CA GLY A 93 -3.61 -0.73 16.54
C GLY A 93 -2.60 -1.78 16.06
N GLU A 94 -2.98 -2.64 15.12
CA GLU A 94 -2.04 -3.53 14.43
C GLU A 94 -1.49 -2.84 13.18
N ILE A 95 -0.38 -3.35 12.64
CA ILE A 95 0.13 -2.99 11.30
C ILE A 95 0.07 -4.17 10.34
N THR A 96 -0.51 -5.27 10.81
CA THR A 96 -0.71 -6.51 10.06
C THR A 96 -2.05 -6.43 9.34
N TYR A 97 -2.07 -6.95 8.12
CA TYR A 97 -3.22 -7.03 7.24
C TYR A 97 -3.31 -8.45 6.71
N SER A 98 -4.47 -9.09 6.88
CA SER A 98 -4.76 -10.38 6.26
C SER A 98 -5.59 -10.14 5.01
N ILE A 99 -5.16 -10.71 3.89
CA ILE A 99 -5.83 -10.53 2.59
C ILE A 99 -6.24 -11.89 2.06
N PHE A 100 -7.52 -12.03 1.73
CA PHE A 100 -8.11 -13.27 1.23
C PHE A 100 -8.98 -13.00 0.00
N GLU A 101 -8.91 -13.93 -0.96
CA GLU A 101 -9.75 -13.96 -2.15
C GLU A 101 -10.81 -15.05 -1.98
N LYS A 102 -12.08 -14.70 -2.19
CA LYS A 102 -13.22 -15.63 -2.19
C LYS A 102 -13.78 -15.80 -3.59
#